data_AF-A0A961MMB8-F1
#
_entry.id   AF-A0A961MMB8-F1
#
_cell.length_a   1.000
_cell.length_b   1.000
_cell.length_c   1.000
_cell.angle_alpha   90.00
_cell.angle_beta   90.00
_cell.angle_gamma   90.00
#
_symmetry.space_group_name_H-M   'P 1'
#
loop_
_entity.id
_entity.type
_entity.pdbx_description
1 polymer ?
#
loop_
_entity_poly.entity_id
_entity_poly.type
_entity_poly.pdbx_seq_one_letter_code
_entity_poly.pdbx_strand_id
1 'polypeptide(L)' 'MNITVLYGTETGNAEMLAEDVTAHLEGDHEVTCTNLSDFAPSDFAPEQFYLVICSTYGDGELPSSAKPFAEAM' A
#
# COMPACT_ATOMS: atom_id res chain seq x y z
N MET A 1 -16.03 -8.22 -1.07
CA MET A 1 -14.68 -8.77 -0.83
C MET A 1 -13.95 -7.75 0.01
N ASN A 2 -13.05 -8.19 0.88
CA ASN A 2 -12.26 -7.28 1.69
C ASN A 2 -10.96 -7.01 0.92
N ILE A 3 -10.72 -5.73 0.65
CA ILE A 3 -9.58 -5.25 -0.14
C ILE A 3 -8.71 -4.39 0.76
N THR A 4 -7.41 -4.65 0.78
CA THR A 4 -6.43 -3.78 1.44
C THR A 4 -5.51 -3.19 0.39
N VAL A 5 -5.59 -1.87 0.24
CA VAL A 5 -4.68 -1.07 -0.57
C VAL A 5 -3.50 -0.68 0.31
N LEU A 6 -2.31 -1.15 -0.04
CA LEU A 6 -1.06 -0.78 0.60
C LEU A 6 -0.31 0.20 -0.30
N TYR A 7 0.30 1.23 0.26
CA TYR A 7 1.08 2.17 -0.53
C TYR A 7 2.46 2.51 0.04
N GLY A 8 3.42 2.69 -0.87
CA GLY A 8 4.77 3.17 -0.59
C GLY A 8 5.08 4.41 -1.43
N THR A 9 5.35 5.53 -0.78
CA THR A 9 5.51 6.84 -1.41
C THR A 9 6.68 7.64 -0.81
N GLU A 10 7.39 8.42 -1.63
CA GLU A 10 8.36 9.39 -1.13
C GLU A 10 7.74 10.80 -0.99
N THR A 11 6.99 11.24 -2.00
CA THR A 11 6.47 12.61 -2.10
C THR A 11 4.94 12.68 -2.25
N GLY A 12 4.23 11.60 -1.95
CA GLY A 12 2.75 11.57 -1.92
C GLY A 12 2.04 11.07 -3.19
N ASN A 13 2.71 10.90 -4.33
CA ASN A 13 2.03 10.49 -5.57
C ASN A 13 1.37 9.11 -5.50
N ALA A 14 2.05 8.12 -4.90
CA ALA A 14 1.48 6.78 -4.73
C ALA A 14 0.36 6.74 -3.68
N GLU A 15 0.42 7.64 -2.68
CA GLU A 15 -0.64 7.80 -1.68
C GLU A 15 -1.92 8.37 -2.31
N MET A 16 -1.82 9.46 -3.07
CA MET A 16 -2.97 10.01 -3.79
C MET A 16 -3.61 8.98 -4.73
N LEU A 17 -2.79 8.20 -5.45
CA LEU A 17 -3.31 7.12 -6.30
C LEU A 17 -4.01 6.02 -5.46
N ALA A 18 -3.48 5.69 -4.28
CA ALA A 18 -4.11 4.73 -3.38
C ALA A 18 -5.43 5.23 -2.81
N GLU A 19 -5.53 6.53 -2.49
CA GLU A 19 -6.77 7.19 -2.07
C GLU A 19 -7.81 7.18 -3.20
N ASP A 20 -7.43 7.54 -4.43
CA ASP A 20 -8.31 7.52 -5.60
C ASP A 20 -8.86 6.11 -5.89
N VAL A 21 -7.98 5.10 -5.83
CA VAL A 21 -8.38 3.69 -6.01
C VAL A 21 -9.31 3.23 -4.89
N THR A 22 -9.02 3.61 -3.65
CA THR A 22 -9.87 3.29 -2.49
C THR A 22 -11.27 3.87 -2.68
N ALA A 23 -11.37 5.17 -2.99
CA ALA A 23 -12.64 5.86 -3.23
C ALA A 23 -13.45 5.24 -4.38
N HIS A 24 -12.78 4.70 -5.41
CA HIS A 24 -13.46 4.02 -6.51
C HIS A 24 -14.05 2.65 -6.11
N LEU A 25 -13.39 1.94 -5.18
CA LEU A 25 -13.76 0.57 -4.78
C LEU A 25 -14.74 0.51 -3.59
N GLU A 26 -14.75 1.53 -2.73
CA GLU A 26 -15.62 1.60 -1.53
C GLU A 26 -17.12 1.50 -1.83
N GLY A 27 -17.55 1.75 -3.08
CA GLY A 27 -18.95 1.59 -3.50
C GLY A 27 -19.44 0.14 -3.53
N ASP A 28 -18.53 -0.81 -3.76
CA ASP A 28 -18.85 -2.24 -3.98
C ASP A 28 -18.15 -3.17 -2.98
N HIS A 29 -17.13 -2.69 -2.26
CA HIS A 29 -16.23 -3.48 -1.43
C HIS A 29 -15.93 -2.83 -0.07
N GLU A 30 -15.55 -3.64 0.91
CA GLU A 30 -14.95 -3.13 2.14
C GLU A 30 -13.46 -2.93 1.87
N VAL A 31 -13.01 -1.68 1.89
CA VAL A 31 -11.66 -1.30 1.47
C VAL A 31 -10.93 -0.61 2.61
N THR A 32 -9.67 -0.97 2.83
CA THR A 32 -8.75 -0.23 3.71
C THR A 32 -7.58 0.30 2.89
N CYS A 33 -7.08 1.48 3.26
CA CYS A 33 -5.86 2.06 2.68
C CYS A 33 -4.82 2.25 3.79
N THR A 34 -3.59 1.77 3.59
CA THR A 34 -2.56 1.78 4.64
C THR A 34 -1.18 2.00 4.04
N ASN A 35 -0.39 2.87 4.67
CA ASN A 35 1.00 3.08 4.31
C ASN A 35 1.82 1.83 4.66
N LEU A 36 2.75 1.42 3.80
CA LEU A 36 3.66 0.31 4.06
C LEU A 36 4.54 0.53 5.29
N SER A 37 4.75 1.77 5.75
CA SER A 37 5.46 2.03 7.01
C SER A 37 4.70 1.53 8.24
N ASP A 38 3.39 1.37 8.11
CA ASP A 38 2.46 1.07 9.20
C ASP A 38 1.86 -0.35 9.08
N PHE A 39 2.35 -1.16 8.14
CA PHE A 39 1.89 -2.52 7.88
C PHE A 39 3.05 -3.50 8.08
N ALA A 40 2.86 -4.57 8.87
CA ALA A 40 3.89 -5.59 9.04
C ALA A 40 3.69 -6.75 8.05
N PRO A 41 4.76 -7.37 7.52
CA PRO A 41 4.64 -8.57 6.66
C PRO A 41 3.87 -9.72 7.31
N SER A 42 3.88 -9.81 8.65
CA SER A 42 3.09 -10.80 9.40
C SER A 42 1.57 -10.57 9.35
N ASP A 43 1.13 -9.39 8.92
CA ASP A 43 -0.29 -9.00 8.88
C ASP A 43 -0.98 -9.43 7.58
N PHE A 44 -0.25 -10.04 6.64
CA PHE A 44 -0.86 -10.66 5.47
C PHE A 44 -1.75 -11.85 5.86
N ALA A 45 -2.97 -11.87 5.33
CA ALA A 45 -3.96 -12.92 5.51
C ALA A 45 -4.33 -13.56 4.16
N PRO A 46 -4.34 -14.90 4.03
CA PRO A 46 -4.66 -15.59 2.78
C PRO A 46 -6.03 -15.26 2.18
N GLU A 47 -6.99 -14.86 3.01
CA GLU A 47 -8.37 -14.58 2.62
C GLU A 47 -8.59 -13.14 2.14
N GLN A 48 -7.57 -12.27 2.26
CA GLN A 48 -7.64 -10.85 1.93
C GLN A 48 -7.06 -10.59 0.54
N PHE A 49 -7.72 -9.71 -0.23
CA PHE A 49 -7.17 -9.24 -1.51
C PHE A 49 -6.31 -8.00 -1.27
N TYR A 50 -5.03 -8.05 -1.65
CA TYR A 50 -4.10 -6.95 -1.49
C TYR A 50 -3.80 -6.27 -2.82
N LEU A 51 -3.86 -4.95 -2.84
CA LEU A 51 -3.35 -4.12 -3.93
C LEU A 51 -2.20 -3.28 -3.40
N VAL A 52 -1.00 -3.46 -3.97
CA VAL A 52 0.19 -2.69 -3.54
C VAL A 52 0.53 -1.65 -4.58
N ILE A 53 0.57 -0.38 -4.17
CA ILE A 53 0.91 0.78 -5.00
C ILE A 53 2.19 1.39 -4.46
N CYS A 54 3.32 1.07 -5.09
CA CYS A 54 4.62 1.54 -4.63
C CYS A 54 5.31 2.34 -5.74
N SER A 55 5.75 3.55 -5.40
CA SER A 55 6.67 4.33 -6.24
C SER A 55 8.09 3.78 -6.14
N THR A 56 8.98 4.26 -6.99
CA THR A 56 10.44 4.10 -6.83
C THR A 56 11.08 5.46 -6.61
N TYR A 57 12.21 5.49 -5.93
CA TYR A 57 12.98 6.71 -5.68
C TYR A 57 14.42 6.58 -6.21
N GLY A 58 15.06 7.72 -6.50
CA GLY A 58 16.45 7.75 -6.99
C GLY A 58 16.69 6.86 -8.22
N ASP A 59 17.64 5.94 -8.10
CA ASP A 59 18.04 4.99 -9.16
C ASP A 59 17.21 3.68 -9.15
N GLY A 60 15.97 3.74 -8.66
CA GLY A 60 15.06 2.58 -8.58
C GLY A 60 14.97 1.95 -7.19
N GLU A 61 15.40 2.68 -6.16
CA GLU A 61 15.27 2.27 -4.76
C GLU A 61 13.81 2.32 -4.30
N LEU A 62 13.52 1.66 -3.18
CA LEU A 62 12.26 1.82 -2.50
C LEU A 62 12.12 3.23 -1.90
N PRO A 63 10.92 3.80 -1.86
CA PRO A 63 10.65 5.01 -1.11
C PRO A 63 10.85 4.74 0.39
N SER A 64 11.19 5.78 1.14
CA SER A 64 11.46 5.72 2.59
C SER A 64 10.34 5.03 3.39
N SER A 65 9.08 5.23 2.99
CA SER A 65 7.92 4.59 3.60
C SER A 65 7.79 3.09 3.34
N ALA A 66 8.39 2.55 2.28
CA ALA A 66 8.35 1.11 1.97
C ALA A 66 9.58 0.33 2.46
N LYS A 67 10.68 1.02 2.80
CA LYS A 67 11.92 0.37 3.25
C LYS A 67 11.74 -0.50 4.50
N PRO A 68 11.09 -0.03 5.59
CA PRO A 68 10.95 -0.83 6.81
C PRO A 68 10.19 -2.14 6.58
N PHE A 69 9.14 -2.09 5.75
CA PHE A 69 8.37 -3.26 5.37
C PHE A 69 9.23 -4.28 4.61
N ALA A 70 9.99 -3.83 3.62
CA ALA A 70 10.85 -4.71 2.82
C ALA A 70 12.00 -5.32 3.62
N GLU A 71 12.54 -4.60 4.61
CA GLU A 71 13.58 -5.11 5.52
C GLU A 71 13.06 -6.18 6.49
N ALA A 72 11.76 -6.16 6.81
CA ALA A 72 11.12 -7.08 7.74
C ALA A 72 10.53 -8.34 7.07
N MET A 73 10.61 -8.46 5.74
CA MET A 73 10.16 -9.62 4.96
C MET A 73 11.20 -10.76 4.94
#